data_AF-A0A162P4T3-F1
#
_entry.id   AF-A0A162P4T3-F1
#
_cell.length_a   1.000
_cell.length_b   1.000
_cell.length_c   1.000
_cell.angle_alpha   90.00
_cell.angle_beta   90.00
_cell.angle_gamma   90.00
#
_symmetry.space_group_name_H-M   'P 1'
#
loop_
_entity.id
_entity.type
_entity.pdbx_description
1 polymer ?
#
loop_
_entity_poly.entity_id
_entity_poly.type
_entity_poly.pdbx_seq_one_letter_code
_entity_poly.pdbx_strand_id
1 'polypeptide(L)'
;MDPVSKSIQKVQASLEPYIKPREQVAYIRRALALHLQACGQRGPIQKPLSLIDPSCRVTPTQAVRGLQKEYLKALDANLKARNEYETTRNETMTAAPSRPKNVDTRDQVEDHIALVKLRQKHQRLQTVQKYLDLLVRQPSASSDFLDLQDIFKDSPPLPNVPKEVVSGFSVSPSATETDLCGLAGQLEKVVLRAKLLLQREEQLLAEIRQRTEPMAGQVSDEAKVHALDATRTELINWIEAELSKASGESDDNAASQRNGFNSRNEQETIDQHLAEIKDKYNRYTAARKTVLNIVSEQTQPVLKPGGEGTSGSGRSQSIPTTPTAHLLTPYLDKLLSLSREQKGMITQKSHIHTVLAKQTKETRQALDHLAEESQLLPGHPMPGAGRLKSGFGEDFSAAMSENPMSSDRVKPWVFAADSAKIATLEAVAEKIEEGQVALEGSMTALQEVDKLLGQGLKEPEKEAVGDTTEEDIWLTQGSAKKAGARKHATHQRKESTMNSDDIWSVIDGKLGLIG
;
A
#
# COMPACT_ATOMS: atom_id res chain seq x y z
N MET A 1 60.50 -2.69 -33.36
CA MET A 1 60.31 -3.55 -34.54
C MET A 1 60.15 -4.98 -34.03
N ASP A 2 59.04 -5.71 -34.05
CA ASP A 2 57.74 -5.57 -34.73
C ASP A 2 56.62 -6.29 -33.93
N PRO A 3 55.69 -5.56 -33.27
CA PRO A 3 54.47 -6.16 -32.71
C PRO A 3 53.38 -6.41 -33.79
N VAL A 4 53.59 -5.91 -35.02
CA VAL A 4 52.63 -5.95 -36.13
C VAL A 4 52.46 -7.36 -36.71
N SER A 5 53.49 -8.22 -36.63
CA SER A 5 53.44 -9.57 -37.19
C SER A 5 52.52 -10.52 -36.42
N LYS A 6 52.46 -10.41 -35.09
CA LYS A 6 51.64 -11.29 -34.23
C LYS A 6 50.14 -11.00 -34.33
N SER A 7 49.74 -9.73 -34.50
CA SER A 7 48.34 -9.37 -34.71
C SER A 7 47.85 -9.81 -36.08
N ILE A 8 48.67 -9.63 -37.13
CA ILE A 8 48.36 -10.10 -38.48
C ILE A 8 48.22 -11.63 -38.53
N GLN A 9 49.08 -12.37 -37.84
CA GLN A 9 48.98 -13.84 -37.77
C GLN A 9 47.71 -14.31 -37.05
N LYS A 10 47.28 -13.64 -35.98
CA LYS A 10 46.00 -13.96 -35.31
C LYS A 10 44.80 -13.67 -36.21
N VAL A 11 44.83 -12.55 -36.94
CA VAL A 11 43.77 -12.21 -37.90
C VAL A 11 43.76 -13.22 -39.06
N GLN A 12 44.93 -13.59 -39.58
CA GLN A 12 45.06 -14.59 -40.64
C GLN A 12 44.55 -15.97 -40.20
N ALA A 13 44.88 -16.43 -38.99
CA ALA A 13 44.36 -17.68 -38.43
C ALA A 13 42.83 -17.63 -38.23
N SER A 14 42.27 -16.46 -37.85
CA SER A 14 40.82 -16.28 -37.74
C SER A 14 40.10 -16.25 -39.09
N LEU A 15 40.80 -15.81 -40.14
CA LEU A 15 40.25 -15.68 -41.49
C LEU A 15 40.52 -16.92 -42.36
N GLU A 16 41.51 -17.75 -42.05
CA GLU A 16 41.83 -18.99 -42.77
C GLU A 16 40.61 -19.91 -43.03
N PRO A 17 39.69 -20.12 -42.07
CA PRO A 17 38.47 -20.90 -42.31
C PRO A 17 37.55 -20.28 -43.38
N TYR A 18 37.67 -18.98 -43.60
CA TYR A 18 36.83 -18.19 -44.51
C TYR A 18 37.55 -17.83 -45.83
N ILE A 19 38.88 -17.95 -45.90
CA ILE A 19 39.69 -17.72 -47.10
C ILE A 19 39.74 -19.02 -47.90
N LYS A 20 38.83 -19.15 -48.87
CA LYS A 20 38.81 -20.29 -49.80
C LYS A 20 39.75 -20.07 -50.97
N PRO A 21 40.36 -21.13 -51.54
CA PRO A 21 41.19 -21.01 -52.73
C PRO A 21 40.38 -20.43 -53.90
N ARG A 22 41.06 -19.68 -54.77
CA ARG A 22 40.43 -18.89 -55.84
C ARG A 22 39.51 -19.72 -56.74
N GLU A 23 39.86 -20.99 -56.98
CA GLU A 23 39.07 -21.94 -57.75
C GLU A 23 37.75 -22.31 -57.06
N GLN A 24 37.78 -22.59 -55.75
CA GLN A 24 36.57 -22.85 -54.97
C GLN A 24 35.67 -21.61 -54.92
N VAL A 25 36.26 -20.41 -54.80
CA VAL A 25 35.50 -19.16 -54.85
C VAL A 25 34.86 -18.97 -56.23
N ALA A 26 35.58 -19.25 -57.32
CA ALA A 26 35.02 -19.19 -58.67
C ALA A 26 33.89 -20.21 -58.88
N TYR A 27 34.06 -21.43 -58.37
CA TYR A 27 33.03 -22.48 -58.38
C TYR A 27 31.78 -22.07 -57.59
N ILE A 28 31.96 -21.57 -56.36
CA ILE A 28 30.85 -21.07 -55.52
C ILE A 28 30.15 -19.90 -56.21
N ARG A 29 30.89 -18.94 -56.77
CA ARG A 29 30.31 -17.82 -57.53
C ARG A 29 29.51 -18.31 -58.74
N ARG A 30 30.01 -19.32 -59.47
CA ARG A 30 29.29 -19.93 -60.60
C ARG A 30 28.03 -20.67 -60.14
N ALA A 31 28.12 -21.45 -59.08
CA ALA A 31 26.98 -22.18 -58.51
C ALA A 31 25.90 -21.23 -57.99
N LEU A 32 26.29 -20.17 -57.28
CA LEU A 32 25.38 -19.12 -56.82
C LEU A 32 24.78 -18.33 -57.97
N ALA A 33 25.56 -18.00 -59.01
CA ALA A 33 25.04 -17.33 -60.20
C ALA A 33 23.97 -18.19 -60.90
N LEU A 34 24.20 -19.51 -61.03
CA LEU A 34 23.21 -20.43 -61.58
C LEU A 34 21.96 -20.54 -60.68
N HIS A 35 22.13 -20.58 -59.36
CA HIS A 35 20.99 -20.65 -58.44
C HIS A 35 20.16 -19.36 -58.44
N LEU A 36 20.83 -18.20 -58.44
CA LEU A 36 20.17 -16.89 -58.54
C LEU A 36 19.49 -16.73 -59.90
N GLN A 37 20.08 -17.23 -60.98
CA GLN A 37 19.44 -17.27 -62.30
C GLN A 37 18.20 -18.18 -62.30
N ALA A 38 18.20 -19.26 -61.52
CA ALA A 38 17.04 -20.14 -61.36
C ALA A 38 15.93 -19.49 -60.50
N CYS A 39 16.28 -18.64 -59.53
CA CYS A 39 15.32 -17.94 -58.67
C CYS A 39 14.81 -16.60 -59.26
N GLY A 40 15.58 -15.98 -60.15
CA GLY A 40 15.25 -14.71 -60.81
C GLY A 40 14.50 -14.87 -62.14
N GLN A 41 13.81 -13.83 -62.60
CA GLN A 41 13.15 -13.82 -63.91
C GLN A 41 14.16 -14.13 -65.04
N ARG A 42 13.70 -14.93 -66.04
CA ARG A 42 14.47 -15.45 -67.17
C ARG A 42 15.29 -14.35 -67.88
N GLY A 43 16.59 -14.28 -67.61
CA GLY A 43 17.56 -13.47 -68.35
C GLY A 43 18.95 -13.47 -67.68
N PRO A 44 20.05 -13.18 -68.40
CA PRO A 44 21.37 -13.04 -67.80
C PRO A 44 21.38 -11.86 -66.82
N ILE A 45 21.86 -12.10 -65.59
CA ILE A 45 21.94 -11.08 -64.52
C ILE A 45 22.99 -10.03 -64.90
N GLN A 46 22.59 -9.01 -65.66
CA GLN A 46 23.49 -7.92 -66.10
C GLN A 46 23.52 -6.72 -65.14
N LYS A 47 22.66 -6.68 -64.12
CA LYS A 47 22.61 -5.61 -63.12
C LYS A 47 23.12 -6.08 -61.76
N PRO A 48 23.85 -5.24 -61.00
CA PRO A 48 24.27 -5.60 -59.65
C PRO A 48 23.04 -5.84 -58.76
N LEU A 49 23.08 -6.89 -57.95
CA LEU A 49 22.00 -7.33 -57.05
C LEU A 49 21.55 -6.24 -56.05
N SER A 50 22.33 -5.16 -55.91
CA SER A 50 22.04 -4.00 -55.07
C SER A 50 20.93 -3.08 -55.59
N LEU A 51 20.47 -3.27 -56.83
CA LEU A 51 19.45 -2.42 -57.48
C LEU A 51 18.15 -3.17 -57.81
N ILE A 52 17.87 -4.28 -57.11
CA ILE A 52 16.61 -5.01 -57.30
C ILE A 52 15.49 -4.28 -56.57
N ASP A 53 14.43 -3.96 -57.31
CA ASP A 53 13.20 -3.34 -56.82
C ASP A 53 12.54 -4.24 -55.75
N PRO A 54 12.14 -3.72 -54.56
CA PRO A 54 11.43 -4.49 -53.52
C PRO A 54 10.13 -5.15 -54.01
N SER A 55 9.63 -4.80 -55.20
CA SER A 55 8.49 -5.44 -55.85
C SER A 55 8.80 -6.80 -56.51
N CYS A 56 10.07 -7.20 -56.60
CA CYS A 56 10.48 -8.41 -57.32
C CYS A 56 10.03 -9.69 -56.61
N ARG A 57 8.92 -10.29 -57.09
CA ARG A 57 8.43 -11.58 -56.61
C ARG A 57 9.38 -12.71 -57.02
N VAL A 58 10.22 -13.14 -56.07
CA VAL A 58 11.03 -14.35 -56.22
C VAL A 58 10.12 -15.56 -56.05
N THR A 59 9.85 -16.28 -57.13
CA THR A 59 9.14 -17.56 -57.04
C THR A 59 10.10 -18.62 -56.50
N PRO A 60 9.78 -19.28 -55.36
CA PRO A 60 10.67 -20.27 -54.79
C PRO A 60 10.83 -21.45 -55.75
N THR A 61 12.06 -21.67 -56.22
CA THR A 61 12.41 -22.90 -56.94
C THR A 61 12.19 -24.12 -56.05
N GLN A 62 11.70 -25.21 -56.65
CA GLN A 62 11.25 -26.46 -56.01
C GLN A 62 12.34 -27.22 -55.20
N ALA A 63 13.56 -26.67 -55.12
CA ALA A 63 14.71 -27.22 -54.41
C ALA A 63 14.81 -26.80 -52.92
N VAL A 64 13.98 -25.86 -52.45
CA VAL A 64 14.03 -25.40 -51.05
C VAL A 64 13.42 -26.46 -50.11
N ARG A 65 14.26 -27.13 -49.31
CA ARG A 65 13.83 -28.13 -48.31
C ARG A 65 14.14 -27.67 -46.87
N GLY A 66 13.34 -28.13 -45.91
CA GLY A 66 13.55 -27.88 -44.48
C GLY A 66 13.19 -26.46 -44.02
N LEU A 67 13.94 -25.95 -43.05
CA LEU A 67 13.70 -24.66 -42.36
C LEU A 67 13.57 -23.47 -43.32
N GLN A 68 14.32 -23.45 -44.43
CA GLN A 68 14.24 -22.39 -45.42
C GLN A 68 12.85 -22.30 -46.06
N LYS A 69 12.16 -23.43 -46.25
CA LYS A 69 10.80 -23.47 -46.78
C LYS A 69 9.80 -22.90 -45.78
N GLU A 70 9.97 -23.20 -44.50
CA GLU A 70 9.14 -22.67 -43.44
C GLU A 70 9.34 -21.16 -43.26
N TYR A 71 10.58 -20.70 -43.34
CA TYR A 71 10.92 -19.29 -43.32
C TYR A 71 10.27 -18.53 -44.49
N LEU A 72 10.38 -19.04 -45.72
CA LEU A 72 9.75 -18.42 -46.88
C LEU A 72 8.22 -18.41 -46.78
N LYS A 73 7.60 -19.50 -46.27
CA LYS A 73 6.16 -19.53 -45.98
C LYS A 73 5.75 -18.50 -44.93
N ALA A 74 6.53 -18.34 -43.87
CA ALA A 74 6.28 -17.36 -42.82
C ALA A 74 6.42 -15.93 -43.36
N LEU A 75 7.40 -15.69 -44.25
CA LEU A 75 7.60 -14.40 -44.90
C LEU A 75 6.43 -14.07 -45.84
N ASP A 76 6.00 -15.03 -46.66
CA ASP A 76 4.81 -14.88 -47.52
C ASP A 76 3.54 -14.59 -46.70
N ALA A 77 3.37 -15.30 -45.58
CA ALA A 77 2.25 -15.06 -44.66
C ALA A 77 2.33 -13.66 -44.02
N ASN A 78 3.52 -13.19 -43.66
CA ASN A 78 3.73 -11.85 -43.12
C ASN A 78 3.41 -10.76 -44.16
N LEU A 79 3.87 -10.93 -45.41
CA LEU A 79 3.55 -10.00 -46.49
C LEU A 79 2.05 -9.97 -46.79
N LYS A 80 1.37 -11.11 -46.78
CA LYS A 80 -0.10 -11.17 -46.90
C LYS A 80 -0.79 -10.42 -45.76
N ALA A 81 -0.41 -10.70 -44.51
CA ALA A 81 -0.98 -10.03 -43.35
C ALA A 81 -0.76 -8.50 -43.38
N ARG A 82 0.41 -8.04 -43.83
CA ARG A 82 0.69 -6.61 -44.02
C ARG A 82 -0.19 -5.98 -45.09
N ASN A 83 -0.37 -6.67 -46.21
CA ASN A 83 -1.24 -6.18 -47.28
C ASN A 83 -2.70 -6.12 -46.81
N GLU A 84 -3.18 -7.16 -46.12
CA GLU A 84 -4.53 -7.20 -45.54
C GLU A 84 -4.74 -6.09 -44.49
N TYR A 85 -3.72 -5.79 -43.69
CA TYR A 85 -3.75 -4.68 -42.76
C TYR A 85 -3.83 -3.33 -43.49
N GLU A 86 -3.01 -3.10 -44.52
CA GLU A 86 -3.07 -1.85 -45.29
C GLU A 86 -4.39 -1.74 -46.06
N THR A 87 -4.95 -2.82 -46.60
CA THR A 87 -6.28 -2.78 -47.23
C THR A 87 -7.37 -2.46 -46.23
N THR A 88 -7.42 -3.13 -45.07
CA THR A 88 -8.43 -2.86 -44.03
C THR A 88 -8.30 -1.46 -43.43
N ARG A 89 -7.07 -0.96 -43.28
CA ARG A 89 -6.78 0.42 -42.89
C ARG A 89 -7.28 1.43 -43.92
N ASN A 90 -7.02 1.18 -45.20
CA ASN A 90 -7.48 2.06 -46.27
C ASN A 90 -9.01 1.99 -46.46
N GLU A 91 -9.62 0.82 -46.28
CA GLU A 91 -11.08 0.64 -46.26
C GLU A 91 -11.71 1.37 -45.07
N THR A 92 -11.12 1.35 -43.88
CA THR A 92 -11.64 2.14 -42.74
C THR A 92 -11.46 3.64 -42.92
N MET A 93 -10.43 4.10 -43.66
CA MET A 93 -10.28 5.52 -44.00
C MET A 93 -11.21 5.98 -45.12
N THR A 94 -11.61 5.09 -46.04
CA THR A 94 -12.49 5.42 -47.18
C THR A 94 -13.97 5.12 -46.91
N ALA A 95 -14.30 4.21 -45.99
CA ALA A 95 -15.64 3.89 -45.53
C ALA A 95 -16.08 4.76 -44.32
N ALA A 96 -15.78 6.06 -44.35
CA ALA A 96 -16.42 6.99 -43.43
C ALA A 96 -17.90 7.16 -43.87
N PRO A 97 -18.89 6.87 -43.01
CA PRO A 97 -20.27 7.17 -43.32
C PRO A 97 -20.42 8.70 -43.42
N SER A 98 -21.13 9.16 -44.45
CA SER A 98 -21.49 10.57 -44.64
C SER A 98 -22.07 11.15 -43.35
N ARG A 99 -21.27 11.94 -42.65
CA ARG A 99 -21.63 12.55 -41.37
C ARG A 99 -22.45 13.82 -41.64
N PRO A 100 -23.60 14.03 -40.98
CA PRO A 100 -24.22 15.35 -40.97
C PRO A 100 -23.32 16.34 -40.21
N LYS A 101 -23.27 17.57 -40.72
CA LYS A 101 -22.50 18.69 -40.18
C LYS A 101 -22.98 19.03 -38.75
N ASN A 102 -22.03 19.37 -37.87
CA ASN A 102 -22.18 19.82 -36.49
C ASN A 102 -22.73 18.80 -35.48
N VAL A 103 -21.87 17.86 -35.08
CA VAL A 103 -21.95 17.29 -33.73
C VAL A 103 -20.67 17.69 -33.02
N ASP A 104 -20.78 18.35 -31.87
CA ASP A 104 -19.64 18.82 -31.11
C ASP A 104 -18.68 17.66 -30.84
N THR A 105 -17.39 17.88 -31.07
CA THR A 105 -16.34 16.86 -30.89
C THR A 105 -16.34 16.30 -29.47
N ARG A 106 -16.83 17.09 -28.50
CA ARG A 106 -17.05 16.71 -27.11
C ARG A 106 -18.10 15.61 -26.96
N ASP A 107 -19.27 15.75 -27.59
CA ASP A 107 -20.36 14.77 -27.50
C ASP A 107 -19.96 13.42 -28.10
N GLN A 108 -19.15 13.43 -29.16
CA GLN A 108 -18.63 12.22 -29.79
C GLN A 108 -17.63 11.46 -28.91
N VAL A 109 -16.82 12.20 -28.15
CA VAL A 109 -15.87 11.63 -27.19
C VAL A 109 -16.64 11.09 -25.99
N GLU A 110 -17.66 11.79 -25.51
CA GLU A 110 -18.54 11.35 -24.43
C GLU A 110 -19.31 10.08 -24.83
N ASP A 111 -19.85 10.02 -26.05
CA ASP A 111 -20.50 8.84 -26.64
C ASP A 111 -19.52 7.67 -26.77
N HIS A 112 -18.30 7.92 -27.24
CA HIS A 112 -17.27 6.89 -27.34
C HIS A 112 -16.88 6.36 -25.95
N ILE A 113 -16.74 7.22 -24.95
CA ILE A 113 -16.48 6.81 -23.56
C ILE A 113 -17.66 5.99 -23.02
N ALA A 114 -18.90 6.39 -23.29
CA ALA A 114 -20.08 5.64 -22.89
C ALA A 114 -20.11 4.24 -23.54
N LEU A 115 -19.80 4.13 -24.83
CA LEU A 115 -19.70 2.86 -25.54
C LEU A 115 -18.58 1.97 -25.00
N VAL A 116 -17.41 2.53 -24.69
CA VAL A 116 -16.30 1.78 -24.08
C VAL A 116 -16.69 1.28 -22.69
N LYS A 117 -17.31 2.12 -21.86
CA LYS A 117 -17.83 1.71 -20.55
C LYS A 117 -18.88 0.60 -20.68
N LEU A 118 -19.77 0.69 -21.67
CA LEU A 118 -20.79 -0.33 -21.92
C LEU A 118 -20.17 -1.66 -22.36
N ARG A 119 -19.17 -1.62 -23.26
CA ARG A 119 -18.41 -2.82 -23.66
C ARG A 119 -17.68 -3.46 -22.49
N GLN A 120 -17.07 -2.65 -21.61
CA GLN A 120 -16.39 -3.15 -20.41
C GLN A 120 -17.38 -3.81 -19.44
N LYS A 121 -18.57 -3.21 -19.24
CA LYS A 121 -19.64 -3.82 -18.43
C LYS A 121 -20.11 -5.15 -19.04
N HIS A 122 -20.31 -5.20 -20.35
CA HIS A 122 -20.70 -6.42 -21.05
C HIS A 122 -19.64 -7.53 -20.90
N GLN A 123 -18.35 -7.21 -21.04
CA GLN A 123 -17.26 -8.15 -20.83
C GLN A 123 -17.22 -8.68 -19.40
N ARG A 124 -17.43 -7.81 -18.39
CA ARG A 124 -17.53 -8.22 -16.98
C ARG A 124 -18.70 -9.18 -16.76
N LEU A 125 -19.88 -8.87 -17.30
CA LEU A 125 -21.05 -9.73 -17.20
C LEU A 125 -20.84 -11.08 -17.91
N GLN A 126 -20.28 -11.10 -19.11
CA GLN A 126 -19.90 -12.34 -19.79
C GLN A 126 -18.91 -13.16 -18.98
N THR A 127 -17.98 -12.50 -18.28
CA THR A 127 -17.01 -13.18 -17.42
C THR A 127 -17.70 -13.82 -16.22
N VAL A 128 -18.58 -13.08 -15.54
CA VAL A 128 -19.39 -13.62 -14.44
C VAL A 128 -20.26 -14.78 -14.91
N GLN A 129 -20.92 -14.66 -16.06
CA GLN A 129 -21.71 -15.73 -16.65
C GLN A 129 -20.86 -16.98 -16.94
N LYS A 130 -19.67 -16.82 -17.53
CA LYS A 130 -18.74 -17.94 -17.75
C LYS A 130 -18.34 -18.64 -16.45
N TYR A 131 -18.07 -17.88 -15.39
CA TYR A 131 -17.74 -18.46 -14.09
C TYR A 131 -18.95 -19.13 -13.42
N LEU A 132 -20.15 -18.59 -13.60
CA LEU A 132 -21.39 -19.22 -13.14
C LEU A 132 -21.64 -20.54 -13.89
N ASP A 133 -21.49 -20.54 -15.21
CA ASP A 133 -21.59 -21.76 -16.04
C ASP A 133 -20.53 -22.80 -15.64
N LEU A 134 -19.32 -22.37 -15.29
CA LEU A 134 -18.28 -23.25 -14.77
C LEU A 134 -18.62 -23.80 -13.38
N LEU A 135 -19.19 -22.99 -12.50
CA LEU A 135 -19.65 -23.42 -11.18
C LEU A 135 -20.79 -24.44 -11.29
N VAL A 136 -21.76 -24.22 -12.18
CA VAL A 136 -22.86 -25.16 -12.44
C VAL A 136 -22.34 -26.47 -13.04
N ARG A 137 -21.27 -26.43 -13.83
CA ARG A 137 -20.60 -27.63 -14.37
C ARG A 137 -19.68 -28.32 -13.35
N GLN A 138 -19.34 -27.68 -12.24
CA GLN A 138 -18.57 -28.32 -11.19
C GLN A 138 -19.48 -29.29 -10.44
N PRO A 139 -19.06 -30.55 -10.24
CA PRO A 139 -19.85 -31.56 -9.52
C PRO A 139 -20.32 -31.06 -8.14
N SER A 140 -19.51 -30.23 -7.48
CA SER A 140 -19.78 -29.63 -6.16
C SER A 140 -20.97 -28.67 -6.07
N ALA A 141 -21.57 -28.27 -7.20
CA ALA A 141 -22.79 -27.47 -7.24
C ALA A 141 -24.08 -28.30 -7.40
N SER A 142 -23.97 -29.61 -7.65
CA SER A 142 -25.13 -30.51 -7.63
C SER A 142 -25.50 -30.84 -6.17
N SER A 143 -26.80 -30.86 -5.86
CA SER A 143 -27.32 -31.21 -4.54
C SER A 143 -26.85 -32.59 -4.05
N ASP A 144 -26.46 -33.43 -4.99
CA ASP A 144 -26.17 -34.85 -4.77
C ASP A 144 -24.68 -35.11 -4.55
N PHE A 145 -23.80 -34.15 -4.84
CA PHE A 145 -22.34 -34.34 -4.70
C PHE A 145 -21.85 -34.36 -3.25
N LEU A 146 -22.66 -33.83 -2.32
CA LEU A 146 -22.43 -33.91 -0.88
C LEU A 146 -23.57 -34.68 -0.20
N ASP A 147 -24.12 -35.72 -0.85
CA ASP A 147 -24.98 -36.64 -0.11
C ASP A 147 -24.12 -37.43 0.87
N LEU A 148 -24.24 -37.05 2.15
CA LEU A 148 -23.54 -37.68 3.26
C LEU A 148 -23.87 -39.19 3.29
N GLN A 149 -25.05 -39.60 2.84
CA GLN A 149 -25.42 -41.02 2.79
C GLN A 149 -24.57 -41.80 1.79
N ASP A 150 -24.27 -41.24 0.61
CA ASP A 150 -23.43 -41.91 -0.38
C ASP A 150 -21.95 -41.93 0.01
N ILE A 151 -21.47 -40.87 0.69
CA ILE A 151 -20.08 -40.77 1.14
C ILE A 151 -19.79 -41.71 2.33
N PHE A 152 -20.76 -41.92 3.21
CA PHE A 152 -20.59 -42.76 4.41
C PHE A 152 -21.04 -44.22 4.25
N LYS A 153 -21.63 -44.61 3.11
CA LYS A 153 -22.06 -46.00 2.81
C LYS A 153 -20.96 -47.05 3.00
N ASP A 154 -19.71 -46.71 2.68
CA ASP A 154 -18.56 -47.62 2.74
C ASP A 154 -17.64 -47.37 3.96
N SER A 155 -18.03 -46.47 4.87
CA SER A 155 -17.22 -46.13 6.05
C SER A 155 -17.65 -46.94 7.29
N PRO A 156 -16.72 -47.36 8.17
CA PRO A 156 -17.07 -47.97 9.44
C PRO A 156 -17.88 -46.98 10.29
N PRO A 157 -18.87 -47.46 11.07
CA PRO A 157 -19.80 -46.59 11.80
C PRO A 157 -19.03 -45.64 12.71
N LEU A 158 -19.30 -44.34 12.56
CA LEU A 158 -18.70 -43.30 13.40
C LEU A 158 -19.07 -43.54 14.86
N PRO A 159 -18.17 -43.22 15.82
CA PRO A 159 -18.47 -43.30 17.24
C PRO A 159 -19.65 -42.37 17.57
N ASN A 160 -20.58 -42.87 18.36
CA ASN A 160 -21.81 -42.17 18.72
C ASN A 160 -21.45 -40.93 19.56
N VAL A 161 -21.61 -39.75 18.97
CA VAL A 161 -21.31 -38.48 19.64
C VAL A 161 -22.41 -38.21 20.68
N PRO A 162 -22.07 -37.76 21.91
CA PRO A 162 -23.05 -37.39 22.93
C PRO A 162 -24.04 -36.37 22.37
N LYS A 163 -25.34 -36.63 22.57
CA LYS A 163 -26.43 -35.86 21.97
C LYS A 163 -26.39 -34.39 22.39
N GLU A 164 -25.77 -34.07 23.53
CA GLU A 164 -25.60 -32.70 24.02
C GLU A 164 -24.72 -31.84 23.09
N VAL A 165 -23.65 -32.41 22.51
CA VAL A 165 -22.72 -31.66 21.64
C VAL A 165 -23.32 -31.44 20.25
N VAL A 166 -24.14 -32.38 19.78
CA VAL A 166 -24.85 -32.24 18.51
C VAL A 166 -26.01 -31.26 18.65
N SER A 167 -26.77 -31.27 19.76
CA SER A 167 -27.85 -30.30 19.99
C SER A 167 -27.40 -28.84 20.10
N GLY A 168 -26.13 -28.60 20.43
CA GLY A 168 -25.55 -27.24 20.45
C GLY A 168 -25.19 -26.69 19.05
N PHE A 169 -25.00 -27.56 18.05
CA PHE A 169 -24.59 -27.18 16.69
C PHE A 169 -25.54 -27.67 15.59
N SER A 170 -26.49 -28.56 15.88
CA SER A 170 -27.54 -28.99 14.97
C SER A 170 -28.82 -28.24 15.30
N VAL A 171 -29.21 -27.32 14.42
CA VAL A 171 -30.63 -27.11 14.15
C VAL A 171 -31.16 -28.48 13.70
N SER A 172 -31.91 -29.12 14.58
CA SER A 172 -32.53 -30.42 14.33
C SER A 172 -33.29 -30.41 13.00
N PRO A 173 -32.94 -31.25 12.00
CA PRO A 173 -33.70 -31.37 10.76
C PRO A 173 -34.94 -32.27 10.92
N SER A 174 -35.29 -32.68 12.14
CA SER A 174 -36.42 -33.57 12.44
C SER A 174 -37.64 -32.87 13.03
N ALA A 175 -37.71 -31.54 12.98
CA ALA A 175 -38.94 -30.78 13.16
C ALA A 175 -39.32 -30.19 11.80
N THR A 176 -40.01 -31.00 11.00
CA THR A 176 -40.75 -30.52 9.83
C THR A 176 -41.51 -29.26 10.20
N GLU A 177 -41.28 -28.18 9.46
CA GLU A 177 -42.19 -27.02 9.38
C GLU A 177 -42.54 -26.35 10.72
N THR A 178 -41.60 -26.18 11.65
CA THR A 178 -41.81 -25.19 12.72
C THR A 178 -41.64 -23.78 12.16
N ASP A 179 -42.69 -23.38 11.45
CA ASP A 179 -43.23 -22.03 11.37
C ASP A 179 -42.21 -20.93 11.05
N LEU A 180 -41.63 -20.98 9.84
CA LEU A 180 -40.92 -19.84 9.26
C LEU A 180 -41.79 -18.57 9.30
N CYS A 181 -43.11 -18.72 9.19
CA CYS A 181 -44.08 -17.65 9.33
C CYS A 181 -44.13 -17.12 10.78
N GLY A 182 -44.07 -18.02 11.76
CA GLY A 182 -43.95 -17.69 13.18
C GLY A 182 -42.62 -17.02 13.54
N LEU A 183 -41.50 -17.45 12.94
CA LEU A 183 -40.19 -16.79 13.10
C LEU A 183 -40.19 -15.40 12.46
N ALA A 184 -40.78 -15.27 11.27
CA ALA A 184 -40.97 -13.99 10.60
C ALA A 184 -41.87 -13.05 11.44
N GLY A 185 -42.97 -13.56 12.00
CA GLY A 185 -43.84 -12.80 12.90
C GLY A 185 -43.17 -12.39 14.21
N GLN A 186 -42.27 -13.23 14.75
CA GLN A 186 -41.43 -12.86 15.90
C GLN A 186 -40.42 -11.77 15.54
N LEU A 187 -39.78 -11.88 14.38
CA LEU A 187 -38.87 -10.85 13.87
C LEU A 187 -39.61 -9.54 13.64
N GLU A 188 -40.78 -9.56 12.99
CA GLU A 188 -41.63 -8.39 12.78
C GLU A 188 -42.04 -7.75 14.11
N LYS A 189 -42.43 -8.55 15.11
CA LYS A 189 -42.76 -8.07 16.45
C LYS A 189 -41.56 -7.42 17.15
N VAL A 190 -40.37 -8.01 17.03
CA VAL A 190 -39.14 -7.44 17.59
C VAL A 190 -38.75 -6.16 16.86
N VAL A 191 -38.85 -6.13 15.53
CA VAL A 191 -38.57 -4.95 14.70
C VAL A 191 -39.57 -3.82 15.01
N LEU A 192 -40.86 -4.13 15.16
CA LEU A 192 -41.87 -3.14 15.54
C LEU A 192 -41.61 -2.60 16.95
N ARG A 193 -41.26 -3.46 17.92
CA ARG A 193 -40.87 -3.02 19.26
C ARG A 193 -39.64 -2.12 19.23
N ALA A 194 -38.61 -2.50 18.48
CA ALA A 194 -37.40 -1.70 18.32
C ALA A 194 -37.71 -0.34 17.67
N LYS A 195 -38.55 -0.31 16.63
CA LYS A 195 -39.00 0.94 16.00
C LYS A 195 -39.76 1.84 16.96
N LEU A 196 -40.64 1.29 17.80
CA LEU A 196 -41.36 2.07 18.80
C LEU A 196 -40.44 2.61 19.90
N LEU A 197 -39.46 1.82 20.34
CA LEU A 197 -38.45 2.28 21.29
C LEU A 197 -37.60 3.41 20.69
N LEU A 198 -37.16 3.26 19.45
CA LEU A 198 -36.41 4.29 18.73
C LEU A 198 -37.22 5.58 18.60
N GLN A 199 -38.50 5.51 18.19
CA GLN A 199 -39.35 6.69 18.10
C GLN A 199 -39.53 7.39 19.45
N ARG A 200 -39.65 6.62 20.54
CA ARG A 200 -39.72 7.16 21.89
C ARG A 200 -38.41 7.86 22.29
N GLU A 201 -37.26 7.26 22.00
CA GLU A 201 -35.96 7.86 22.25
C GLU A 201 -35.75 9.14 21.43
N GLU A 202 -36.13 9.14 20.15
CA GLU A 202 -36.09 10.33 19.29
C GLU A 202 -36.99 11.45 19.81
N GLN A 203 -38.19 11.14 20.30
CA GLN A 203 -39.07 12.11 20.95
C GLN A 203 -38.44 12.69 22.22
N LEU A 204 -37.89 11.84 23.09
CA LEU A 204 -37.19 12.29 24.30
C LEU A 204 -35.98 13.16 23.97
N LEU A 205 -35.20 12.80 22.95
CA LEU A 205 -34.08 13.61 22.46
C LEU A 205 -34.56 14.95 21.90
N ALA A 206 -35.68 14.98 21.18
CA ALA A 206 -36.27 16.22 20.67
C ALA A 206 -36.76 17.13 21.82
N GLU A 207 -37.40 16.56 22.84
CA GLU A 207 -37.82 17.29 24.06
C GLU A 207 -36.61 17.85 24.82
N ILE A 208 -35.56 17.05 25.00
CA ILE A 208 -34.31 17.49 25.65
C ILE A 208 -33.65 18.59 24.83
N ARG A 209 -33.57 18.47 23.51
CA ARG A 209 -33.05 19.52 22.63
C ARG A 209 -33.86 20.80 22.77
N GLN A 210 -35.18 20.74 22.68
CA GLN A 210 -36.04 21.93 22.86
C GLN A 210 -35.86 22.60 24.23
N ARG A 211 -35.60 21.81 25.28
CA ARG A 211 -35.33 22.32 26.63
C ARG A 211 -33.92 22.92 26.78
N THR A 212 -32.94 22.45 26.01
CA THR A 212 -31.52 22.83 26.12
C THR A 212 -31.08 23.90 25.11
N GLU A 213 -31.74 24.03 23.96
CA GLU A 213 -31.54 25.11 22.98
C GLU A 213 -31.54 26.54 23.59
N PRO A 214 -32.46 26.93 24.50
CA PRO A 214 -32.40 28.25 25.11
C PRO A 214 -31.25 28.42 26.12
N MET A 215 -30.65 27.33 26.60
CA MET A 215 -29.53 27.35 27.56
C MET A 215 -28.16 27.25 26.88
N ALA A 216 -28.09 26.80 25.62
CA ALA A 216 -26.85 26.57 24.89
C ALA A 216 -25.97 27.84 24.72
N GLY A 217 -26.56 29.04 24.84
CA GLY A 217 -25.85 30.32 24.80
C GLY A 217 -25.39 30.88 26.16
N GLN A 218 -25.81 30.29 27.29
CA GLN A 218 -25.56 30.82 28.65
C GLN A 218 -24.59 29.98 29.48
N VAL A 219 -24.12 28.83 28.96
CA VAL A 219 -23.19 27.95 29.68
C VAL A 219 -21.75 28.48 29.57
N SER A 220 -21.09 28.66 30.73
CA SER A 220 -19.68 29.05 30.81
C SER A 220 -18.78 27.99 30.17
N ASP A 221 -17.67 28.41 29.55
CA ASP A 221 -16.77 27.49 28.86
C ASP A 221 -16.14 26.45 29.81
N GLU A 222 -15.97 26.79 31.09
CA GLU A 222 -15.53 25.86 32.13
C GLU A 222 -16.54 24.73 32.39
N ALA A 223 -17.85 25.05 32.42
CA ALA A 223 -18.90 24.04 32.54
C ALA A 223 -19.01 23.17 31.28
N LYS A 224 -18.68 23.70 30.10
CA LYS A 224 -18.59 22.89 28.86
C LYS A 224 -17.42 21.92 28.91
N VAL A 225 -16.24 22.35 29.37
CA VAL A 225 -15.08 21.46 29.52
C VAL A 225 -15.35 20.37 30.54
N HIS A 226 -15.95 20.70 31.69
CA HIS A 226 -16.34 19.70 32.69
C HIS A 226 -17.41 18.72 32.16
N ALA A 227 -18.39 19.19 31.40
CA ALA A 227 -19.38 18.31 30.76
C ALA A 227 -18.75 17.40 29.69
N LEU A 228 -17.78 17.89 28.93
CA LEU A 228 -17.04 17.10 27.96
C LEU A 228 -16.16 16.05 28.64
N ASP A 229 -15.53 16.38 29.77
CA ASP A 229 -14.75 15.41 30.54
C ASP A 229 -15.66 14.35 31.19
N ALA A 230 -16.82 14.76 31.73
CA ALA A 230 -17.82 13.83 32.27
C ALA A 230 -18.35 12.87 31.19
N THR A 231 -18.74 13.39 30.01
CA THR A 231 -19.20 12.55 28.89
C THR A 231 -18.10 11.63 28.37
N ARG A 232 -16.84 12.09 28.37
CA ARG A 232 -15.68 11.25 28.05
C ARG A 232 -15.53 10.10 29.04
N THR A 233 -15.60 10.37 30.34
CA THR A 233 -15.50 9.31 31.37
C THR A 233 -16.65 8.32 31.31
N GLU A 234 -17.88 8.80 31.04
CA GLU A 234 -19.05 7.93 30.90
C GLU A 234 -18.94 7.04 29.64
N LEU A 235 -18.49 7.58 28.51
CA LEU A 235 -18.24 6.80 27.30
C LEU A 235 -17.14 5.76 27.50
N ILE A 236 -16.05 6.12 28.19
CA ILE A 236 -14.99 5.17 28.55
C ILE A 236 -15.58 4.05 29.40
N ASN A 237 -16.31 4.36 30.47
CA ASN A 237 -16.93 3.36 31.33
C ASN A 237 -17.95 2.49 30.57
N TRP A 238 -18.73 3.07 29.65
CA TRP A 238 -19.68 2.31 28.83
C TRP A 238 -18.96 1.37 27.86
N ILE A 239 -17.89 1.84 27.20
CA ILE A 239 -17.06 1.01 26.33
C ILE A 239 -16.39 -0.10 27.14
N GLU A 240 -15.81 0.21 28.30
CA GLU A 240 -15.19 -0.78 29.18
C GLU A 240 -16.22 -1.81 29.68
N ALA A 241 -17.43 -1.38 30.05
CA ALA A 241 -18.51 -2.28 30.45
C ALA A 241 -18.98 -3.15 29.27
N GLU A 242 -19.12 -2.61 28.07
CA GLU A 242 -19.55 -3.39 26.91
C GLU A 242 -18.45 -4.34 26.41
N LEU A 243 -17.18 -3.93 26.48
CA LEU A 243 -16.04 -4.79 26.24
C LEU A 243 -15.92 -5.90 27.30
N SER A 244 -16.22 -5.62 28.57
CA SER A 244 -16.24 -6.63 29.63
C SER A 244 -17.30 -7.71 29.40
N LYS A 245 -18.50 -7.31 28.93
CA LYS A 245 -19.58 -8.24 28.55
C LYS A 245 -19.23 -9.04 27.30
N ALA A 246 -18.53 -8.43 26.34
CA ALA A 246 -18.10 -9.10 25.11
C ALA A 246 -16.88 -10.02 25.31
N SER A 247 -16.08 -9.81 26.37
CA SER A 247 -14.87 -10.58 26.67
C SER A 247 -15.13 -11.96 27.30
N GLY A 248 -16.39 -12.38 27.47
CA GLY A 248 -16.72 -13.77 27.72
C GLY A 248 -16.39 -14.31 29.11
N GLU A 249 -16.40 -13.47 30.14
CA GLU A 249 -16.55 -13.96 31.52
C GLU A 249 -18.03 -13.88 31.88
N SER A 250 -18.78 -14.86 31.38
CA SER A 250 -20.10 -15.18 31.90
C SER A 250 -19.94 -15.42 33.40
N ASP A 251 -20.79 -14.74 34.16
CA ASP A 251 -20.93 -14.84 35.61
C ASP A 251 -21.30 -16.30 35.99
N ASP A 252 -20.28 -17.14 36.15
CA ASP A 252 -20.39 -18.58 36.47
C ASP A 252 -20.27 -18.82 37.98
N ASN A 253 -20.83 -17.92 38.80
CA ASN A 253 -20.73 -17.99 40.26
C ASN A 253 -22.03 -18.43 40.97
N ALA A 254 -22.97 -19.07 40.25
CA ALA A 254 -24.21 -19.57 40.85
C ALA A 254 -24.40 -21.10 40.84
N ALA A 255 -23.45 -21.91 40.34
CA ALA A 255 -23.69 -23.35 40.15
C ALA A 255 -22.60 -24.33 40.65
N SER A 256 -21.57 -23.89 41.38
CA SER A 256 -20.45 -24.76 41.78
C SER A 256 -20.61 -25.43 43.16
N GLN A 257 -21.79 -26.01 43.43
CA GLN A 257 -21.99 -26.94 44.57
C GLN A 257 -22.71 -28.21 44.13
N ARG A 258 -22.12 -29.00 43.24
CA ARG A 258 -22.33 -30.45 43.17
C ARG A 258 -21.31 -31.08 42.21
N ASN A 259 -20.71 -32.18 42.65
CA ASN A 259 -19.92 -33.16 41.87
C ASN A 259 -18.39 -33.10 42.00
N GLY A 260 -17.88 -33.33 43.20
CA GLY A 260 -16.48 -33.65 43.45
C GLY A 260 -16.06 -35.11 43.24
N PHE A 261 -16.83 -35.93 42.50
CA PHE A 261 -16.57 -37.39 42.40
C PHE A 261 -16.26 -37.94 41.00
N ASN A 262 -16.30 -37.13 39.93
CA ASN A 262 -16.08 -37.62 38.54
C ASN A 262 -14.76 -37.18 37.88
N SER A 263 -14.03 -36.22 38.45
CA SER A 263 -12.87 -35.60 37.78
C SER A 263 -11.72 -36.56 37.47
N ARG A 264 -11.52 -37.63 38.28
CA ARG A 264 -10.41 -38.57 38.06
C ARG A 264 -10.65 -39.52 36.88
N ASN A 265 -11.88 -40.03 36.75
CA ASN A 265 -12.24 -40.92 35.63
C ASN A 265 -12.36 -40.12 34.31
N GLU A 266 -12.77 -38.86 34.39
CA GLU A 266 -12.77 -37.94 33.24
C GLU A 266 -11.33 -37.64 32.78
N GLN A 267 -10.39 -37.42 33.71
CA GLN A 267 -8.99 -37.21 33.35
C GLN A 267 -8.35 -38.45 32.70
N GLU A 268 -8.60 -39.64 33.25
CA GLU A 268 -8.06 -40.90 32.70
C GLU A 268 -8.65 -41.22 31.31
N THR A 269 -9.92 -40.91 31.07
CA THR A 269 -10.54 -41.07 29.75
C THR A 269 -10.04 -40.03 28.73
N ILE A 270 -9.82 -38.78 29.15
CA ILE A 270 -9.20 -37.74 28.31
C ILE A 270 -7.78 -38.16 27.92
N ASP A 271 -6.97 -38.66 28.87
CA ASP A 271 -5.61 -39.08 28.61
C ASP A 271 -5.56 -40.28 27.64
N GLN A 272 -6.52 -41.21 27.74
CA GLN A 272 -6.68 -42.32 26.81
C GLN A 272 -7.03 -41.84 25.39
N HIS A 273 -7.96 -40.89 25.26
CA HIS A 273 -8.30 -40.29 23.97
C HIS A 273 -7.13 -39.50 23.37
N LEU A 274 -6.35 -38.78 24.19
CA LEU A 274 -5.14 -38.09 23.74
C LEU A 274 -4.07 -39.08 23.25
N ALA A 275 -3.92 -40.23 23.91
CA ALA A 275 -3.02 -41.29 23.46
C ALA A 275 -3.47 -41.88 22.10
N GLU A 276 -4.76 -42.12 21.92
CA GLU A 276 -5.31 -42.59 20.64
C GLU A 276 -5.14 -41.58 19.51
N ILE A 277 -5.34 -40.28 19.79
CA ILE A 277 -5.12 -39.20 18.81
C ILE A 277 -3.65 -39.14 18.41
N LYS A 278 -2.74 -39.21 19.39
CA LYS A 278 -1.29 -39.23 19.13
C LYS A 278 -0.90 -40.43 18.26
N ASP A 279 -1.45 -41.62 18.54
CA ASP A 279 -1.15 -42.80 17.75
C ASP A 279 -1.71 -42.71 16.32
N LYS A 280 -2.94 -42.20 16.14
CA LYS A 280 -3.51 -41.92 14.82
C LYS A 280 -2.67 -40.89 14.04
N TYR A 281 -2.20 -39.84 14.70
CA TYR A 281 -1.32 -38.83 14.09
C TYR A 281 0.04 -39.41 13.71
N ASN A 282 0.61 -40.29 14.54
CA ASN A 282 1.85 -41.00 14.23
C ASN A 282 1.68 -41.91 13.01
N ARG A 283 0.57 -42.64 12.91
CA ARG A 283 0.26 -43.46 11.72
C ARG A 283 0.08 -42.59 10.46
N TYR A 284 -0.62 -41.45 10.57
CA TYR A 284 -0.77 -40.51 9.46
C TYR A 284 0.58 -39.94 9.00
N THR A 285 1.44 -39.52 9.92
CA THR A 285 2.76 -38.97 9.58
C THR A 285 3.69 -40.05 9.01
N ALA A 286 3.63 -41.28 9.52
CA ALA A 286 4.34 -42.42 8.95
C ALA A 286 3.87 -42.71 7.51
N ALA A 287 2.56 -42.81 7.27
CA ALA A 287 2.01 -43.01 5.93
C ALA A 287 2.45 -41.89 4.97
N ARG A 288 2.39 -40.62 5.41
CA ARG A 288 2.85 -39.47 4.61
C ARG A 288 4.35 -39.54 4.31
N LYS A 289 5.18 -39.96 5.26
CA LYS A 289 6.61 -40.20 5.02
C LYS A 289 6.84 -41.31 4.00
N THR A 290 6.08 -42.41 4.07
CA THR A 290 6.21 -43.48 3.07
C THR A 290 5.83 -43.03 1.66
N VAL A 291 4.75 -42.24 1.52
CA VAL A 291 4.33 -41.67 0.22
C VAL A 291 5.39 -40.70 -0.31
N LEU A 292 5.91 -39.82 0.54
CA LEU A 292 7.01 -38.92 0.16
C LEU A 292 8.26 -39.68 -0.26
N ASN A 293 8.58 -40.79 0.43
CA ASN A 293 9.74 -41.61 0.09
C ASN A 293 9.57 -42.27 -1.28
N ILE A 294 8.41 -42.87 -1.56
CA ILE A 294 8.07 -43.48 -2.86
C ILE A 294 8.15 -42.44 -3.99
N VAL A 295 7.59 -41.24 -3.77
CA VAL A 295 7.67 -40.14 -4.75
C VAL A 295 9.12 -39.67 -4.95
N SER A 296 9.91 -39.61 -3.88
CA SER A 296 11.32 -39.21 -3.96
C SER A 296 12.20 -40.24 -4.68
N GLU A 297 11.95 -41.54 -4.47
CA GLU A 297 12.64 -42.64 -5.17
C GLU A 297 12.30 -42.64 -6.66
N GLN A 298 11.06 -42.31 -7.02
CA GLN A 298 10.61 -42.22 -8.42
C GLN A 298 11.14 -40.97 -9.14
N THR A 299 11.63 -39.96 -8.40
CA THR A 299 12.14 -38.69 -8.93
C THR A 299 13.68 -38.62 -8.93
N GLN A 300 14.40 -39.67 -8.49
CA GLN A 300 15.85 -39.73 -8.67
C GLN A 300 16.19 -40.27 -10.07
N PRO A 301 16.72 -39.45 -11.00
CA PRO A 301 17.32 -39.99 -12.21
C PRO A 301 18.59 -40.77 -11.81
N VAL A 302 18.52 -42.08 -11.96
CA VAL A 302 19.68 -42.97 -11.82
C VAL A 302 20.68 -42.65 -12.94
N LEU A 303 21.64 -41.76 -12.65
CA LEU A 303 22.90 -41.71 -13.38
C LEU A 303 23.75 -42.89 -12.91
N LYS A 304 23.54 -44.08 -13.49
CA LYS A 304 24.51 -45.18 -13.42
C LYS A 304 25.39 -45.15 -14.68
N PRO A 305 26.72 -45.12 -14.55
CA PRO A 305 27.61 -45.42 -15.67
C PRO A 305 27.59 -46.93 -15.95
N GLY A 306 27.89 -47.29 -17.20
CA GLY A 306 27.66 -48.61 -17.77
C GLY A 306 28.38 -49.78 -17.08
N GLY A 307 27.80 -50.96 -17.30
CA GLY A 307 28.38 -52.27 -17.02
C GLY A 307 27.45 -53.35 -17.57
N GLU A 308 27.98 -54.18 -18.46
CA GLU A 308 27.30 -55.24 -19.20
C GLU A 308 26.69 -56.34 -18.30
N GLY A 309 25.54 -56.85 -18.76
CA GLY A 309 25.09 -58.25 -18.70
C GLY A 309 25.10 -58.99 -17.36
N THR A 310 23.91 -59.30 -16.83
CA THR A 310 23.53 -60.70 -16.51
C THR A 310 22.06 -60.81 -16.14
N SER A 311 21.41 -61.83 -16.69
CA SER A 311 20.03 -62.24 -16.46
C SER A 311 19.74 -62.55 -15.00
N GLY A 312 18.65 -61.99 -14.47
CA GLY A 312 18.09 -62.33 -13.17
C GLY A 312 16.57 -62.21 -13.22
N SER A 313 15.90 -63.34 -13.44
CA SER A 313 14.45 -63.49 -13.36
C SER A 313 13.95 -63.09 -11.98
N GLY A 314 13.28 -61.94 -11.89
CA GLY A 314 12.54 -61.48 -10.73
C GLY A 314 11.08 -61.30 -11.12
N ARG A 315 10.27 -62.31 -10.82
CA ARG A 315 8.81 -62.30 -10.97
C ARG A 315 8.19 -61.28 -10.02
N SER A 316 8.19 -60.00 -10.41
CA SER A 316 7.33 -58.99 -9.80
C SER A 316 5.95 -59.11 -10.45
N GLN A 317 5.00 -59.64 -9.68
CA GLN A 317 3.59 -59.66 -10.06
C GLN A 317 3.15 -58.22 -10.35
N SER A 318 2.90 -57.93 -11.63
CA SER A 318 2.23 -56.71 -12.04
C SER A 318 0.78 -56.79 -11.57
N ILE A 319 0.52 -56.23 -10.39
CA ILE A 319 -0.84 -55.82 -10.02
C ILE A 319 -1.25 -54.77 -11.06
N PRO A 320 -2.36 -54.93 -11.78
CA PRO A 320 -2.83 -53.90 -12.69
C PRO A 320 -3.27 -52.71 -11.85
N THR A 321 -2.39 -51.73 -11.67
CA THR A 321 -2.76 -50.45 -11.09
C THR A 321 -3.81 -49.83 -11.99
N THR A 322 -4.97 -49.63 -11.39
CA THR A 322 -6.13 -48.97 -11.94
C THR A 322 -5.77 -47.62 -12.59
N PRO A 323 -6.49 -47.18 -13.64
CA PRO A 323 -6.22 -45.96 -14.41
C PRO A 323 -6.61 -44.67 -13.65
N THR A 324 -6.52 -44.64 -12.32
CA THR A 324 -6.80 -43.46 -11.49
C THR A 324 -5.56 -42.58 -11.25
N ALA A 325 -4.36 -43.13 -11.45
CA ALA A 325 -3.10 -42.38 -11.34
C ALA A 325 -3.03 -41.20 -12.33
N HIS A 326 -3.52 -41.39 -13.56
CA HIS A 326 -3.57 -40.33 -14.58
C HIS A 326 -4.56 -39.21 -14.25
N LEU A 327 -5.61 -39.49 -13.47
CA LEU A 327 -6.58 -38.48 -13.05
C LEU A 327 -6.02 -37.57 -11.95
N LEU A 328 -5.17 -38.11 -11.06
CA LEU A 328 -4.59 -37.35 -9.94
C LEU A 328 -3.27 -36.64 -10.29
N THR A 329 -2.56 -37.11 -11.31
CA THR A 329 -1.30 -36.51 -11.79
C THR A 329 -1.39 -34.99 -12.04
N PRO A 330 -2.39 -34.44 -12.76
CA PRO A 330 -2.46 -32.99 -12.99
C PRO A 330 -2.73 -32.18 -11.71
N TYR A 331 -3.41 -32.76 -10.72
CA TYR A 331 -3.63 -32.10 -9.42
C TYR A 331 -2.37 -32.09 -8.57
N LEU A 332 -1.57 -33.15 -8.63
CA LEU A 332 -0.26 -33.21 -7.97
C LEU A 332 0.74 -32.23 -8.60
N ASP A 333 0.77 -32.12 -9.93
CA ASP A 333 1.59 -31.11 -10.62
C ASP A 333 1.16 -29.69 -10.24
N LYS A 334 -0.15 -29.44 -10.15
CA LYS A 334 -0.67 -28.14 -9.70
C LYS A 334 -0.29 -27.86 -8.25
N LEU A 335 -0.39 -28.84 -7.35
CA LEU A 335 0.01 -28.70 -5.96
C LEU A 335 1.52 -28.48 -5.80
N LEU A 336 2.34 -29.15 -6.61
CA LEU A 336 3.79 -28.92 -6.67
C LEU A 336 4.13 -27.54 -7.21
N SER A 337 3.41 -27.04 -8.22
CA SER A 337 3.59 -25.68 -8.73
C SER A 337 3.24 -24.63 -7.68
N LEU A 338 2.14 -24.82 -6.93
CA LEU A 338 1.72 -23.94 -5.84
C LEU A 338 2.71 -23.99 -4.67
N SER A 339 3.21 -25.18 -4.33
CA SER A 339 4.29 -25.35 -3.35
C SER A 339 5.56 -24.57 -3.73
N ARG A 340 5.95 -24.60 -5.00
CA ARG A 340 7.10 -23.83 -5.52
C ARG A 340 6.84 -22.33 -5.46
N GLU A 341 5.64 -21.88 -5.83
CA GLU A 341 5.24 -20.48 -5.73
C GLU A 341 5.25 -19.99 -4.27
N GLN A 342 4.67 -20.77 -3.35
CA GLN A 342 4.68 -20.48 -1.92
C GLN A 342 6.11 -20.38 -1.39
N LYS A 343 7.00 -21.30 -1.78
CA LYS A 343 8.43 -21.23 -1.41
C LYS A 343 9.07 -19.96 -1.96
N GLY A 344 8.79 -19.58 -3.21
CA GLY A 344 9.23 -18.33 -3.81
C GLY A 344 8.75 -17.11 -3.01
N MET A 345 7.47 -17.07 -2.66
CA MET A 345 6.86 -16.00 -1.86
C MET A 345 7.47 -15.90 -0.46
N ILE A 346 7.73 -17.04 0.21
CA ILE A 346 8.40 -17.07 1.52
C ILE A 346 9.83 -16.51 1.39
N THR A 347 10.58 -16.90 0.36
CA THR A 347 11.93 -16.35 0.15
C THR A 347 11.90 -14.85 -0.12
N GLN A 348 10.95 -14.37 -0.94
CA GLN A 348 10.76 -12.95 -1.20
C GLN A 348 10.39 -12.19 0.07
N LYS A 349 9.45 -12.72 0.87
CA LYS A 349 9.07 -12.14 2.17
C LYS A 349 10.28 -12.03 3.10
N SER A 350 11.09 -13.10 3.20
CA SER A 350 12.29 -13.10 4.04
C SER A 350 13.35 -12.08 3.57
N HIS A 351 13.52 -11.96 2.25
CA HIS A 351 14.43 -10.97 1.65
C HIS A 351 13.95 -9.55 1.94
N ILE A 352 12.66 -9.24 1.70
CA ILE A 352 12.08 -7.93 2.01
C ILE A 352 12.23 -7.61 3.49
N HIS A 353 11.94 -8.56 4.38
CA HIS A 353 12.09 -8.36 5.81
C HIS A 353 13.54 -8.07 6.20
N THR A 354 14.50 -8.79 5.61
CA THR A 354 15.93 -8.55 5.85
C THR A 354 16.37 -7.18 5.37
N VAL A 355 15.92 -6.76 4.17
CA VAL A 355 16.23 -5.43 3.62
C VAL A 355 15.59 -4.33 4.47
N LEU A 356 14.34 -4.49 4.89
CA LEU A 356 13.68 -3.54 5.78
C LEU A 356 14.39 -3.45 7.14
N ALA A 357 14.74 -4.59 7.74
CA ALA A 357 15.47 -4.60 9.00
C ALA A 357 16.84 -3.91 8.88
N LYS A 358 17.55 -4.15 7.78
CA LYS A 358 18.81 -3.47 7.46
C LYS A 358 18.60 -1.97 7.32
N GLN A 359 17.62 -1.54 6.52
CA GLN A 359 17.31 -0.12 6.32
C GLN A 359 16.94 0.55 7.65
N THR A 360 16.08 -0.07 8.46
CA THR A 360 15.70 0.49 9.76
C THR A 360 16.92 0.59 10.68
N LYS A 361 17.82 -0.40 10.69
CA LYS A 361 19.08 -0.31 11.45
C LYS A 361 19.97 0.84 10.97
N GLU A 362 20.15 0.98 9.66
CA GLU A 362 20.95 2.06 9.06
C GLU A 362 20.36 3.44 9.38
N THR A 363 19.03 3.60 9.29
CA THR A 363 18.37 4.86 9.68
C THR A 363 18.53 5.17 11.17
N ARG A 364 18.49 4.16 12.05
CA ARG A 364 18.73 4.35 13.49
C ARG A 364 20.17 4.78 13.75
N GLN A 365 21.15 4.13 13.13
CA GLN A 365 22.55 4.52 13.26
C GLN A 365 22.80 5.93 12.73
N ALA A 366 22.19 6.31 11.61
CA ALA A 366 22.27 7.66 11.08
C ALA A 366 21.67 8.70 12.04
N LEU A 367 20.51 8.40 12.65
CA LEU A 367 19.90 9.28 13.67
C LEU A 367 20.77 9.40 14.92
N ASP A 368 21.43 8.33 15.34
CA ASP A 368 22.35 8.36 16.49
C ASP A 368 23.58 9.21 16.19
N HIS A 369 24.19 9.06 15.01
CA HIS A 369 25.29 9.92 14.58
C HIS A 369 24.89 11.39 14.47
N LEU A 370 23.71 11.67 13.89
CA LEU A 370 23.19 13.04 13.86
C LEU A 370 22.99 13.58 15.28
N ALA A 371 22.51 12.76 16.22
CA ALA A 371 22.34 13.16 17.60
C ALA A 371 23.68 13.46 18.30
N GLU A 372 24.74 12.69 18.01
CA GLU A 372 26.10 12.95 18.48
C GLU A 372 26.68 14.25 17.90
N GLU A 373 26.38 14.58 16.65
CA GLU A 373 26.82 15.81 15.98
C GLU A 373 25.97 17.04 16.34
N SER A 374 24.78 16.85 16.91
CA SER A 374 23.86 17.93 17.22
C SER A 374 24.39 18.82 18.35
N GLN A 375 24.52 20.11 18.07
CA GLN A 375 24.83 21.13 19.07
C GLN A 375 23.58 21.56 19.87
N LEU A 376 22.39 21.22 19.39
CA LEU A 376 21.12 21.63 19.99
C LEU A 376 20.76 20.75 21.20
N LEU A 377 21.02 19.44 21.10
CA LEU A 377 20.69 18.48 22.16
C LEU A 377 21.45 18.72 23.47
N PRO A 378 22.75 19.04 23.48
CA PRO A 378 23.48 19.37 24.72
C PRO A 378 23.01 20.66 25.37
N GLY A 379 22.58 21.65 24.58
CA GLY A 379 22.08 22.93 25.08
C GLY A 379 20.69 22.82 25.72
N HIS A 380 19.88 21.87 25.25
CA HIS A 380 18.52 21.66 25.72
C HIS A 380 18.20 20.18 25.98
N PRO A 381 18.73 19.59 27.07
CA PRO A 381 18.48 18.19 27.39
C PRO A 381 17.03 17.97 27.81
N MET A 382 16.39 16.93 27.26
CA MET A 382 15.04 16.55 27.67
C MET A 382 15.04 15.96 29.10
N PRO A 383 14.18 16.42 30.02
CA PRO A 383 14.03 15.82 31.34
C PRO A 383 13.58 14.36 31.24
N GLY A 384 14.33 13.44 31.85
CA GLY A 384 14.03 12.00 31.84
C GLY A 384 14.56 11.24 30.62
N ALA A 385 15.11 11.91 29.61
CA ALA A 385 15.95 11.26 28.60
C ALA A 385 17.33 11.03 29.23
N GLY A 386 17.44 9.94 30.00
CA GLY A 386 18.69 9.53 30.63
C GLY A 386 19.83 9.58 29.62
N ARG A 387 20.93 10.26 29.98
CA ARG A 387 22.18 10.19 29.21
C ARG A 387 22.50 8.71 29.01
N LEU A 388 22.41 8.23 27.76
CA LEU A 388 23.01 6.97 27.34
C LEU A 388 24.52 7.14 27.42
N LYS A 389 25.04 7.13 28.64
CA LYS A 389 26.46 7.04 28.91
C LYS A 389 26.84 5.59 28.63
N SER A 390 27.28 5.37 27.40
CA SER A 390 28.07 4.22 26.95
C SER A 390 28.79 3.54 28.13
N GLY A 391 28.27 2.40 28.55
CA GLY A 391 28.72 1.68 29.74
C GLY A 391 28.23 0.25 29.76
N PHE A 392 28.57 -0.55 28.75
CA PHE A 392 28.79 -2.01 28.74
C PHE A 392 27.85 -2.97 29.54
N GLY A 393 26.66 -2.57 30.01
CA GLY A 393 25.87 -3.40 30.94
C GLY A 393 24.36 -3.36 30.82
N GLU A 394 23.79 -2.53 29.95
CA GLU A 394 22.33 -2.28 29.90
C GLU A 394 21.65 -2.82 28.63
N ASP A 395 22.39 -3.59 27.83
CA ASP A 395 21.93 -4.13 26.54
C ASP A 395 20.90 -5.28 26.66
N PHE A 396 20.66 -5.80 27.88
CA PHE A 396 19.72 -6.91 28.08
C PHE A 396 18.28 -6.46 28.41
N SER A 397 18.07 -5.25 28.95
CA SER A 397 16.72 -4.80 29.33
C SER A 397 16.04 -3.99 28.21
N ALA A 398 16.80 -3.16 27.47
CA ALA A 398 16.30 -2.44 26.30
C ALA A 398 16.00 -3.34 25.09
N ALA A 399 16.56 -4.56 25.06
CA ALA A 399 16.25 -5.58 24.05
C ALA A 399 14.88 -6.25 24.26
N MET A 400 14.28 -6.13 25.46
CA MET A 400 12.95 -6.66 25.79
C MET A 400 11.83 -5.65 25.51
N SER A 401 12.13 -4.34 25.43
CA SER A 401 11.15 -3.37 24.93
C SER A 401 11.12 -3.46 23.41
N GLU A 402 10.04 -4.04 22.91
CA GLU A 402 9.65 -4.14 21.51
C GLU A 402 10.12 -2.93 20.69
N ASN A 403 11.23 -3.11 19.94
CA ASN A 403 11.83 -2.17 18.99
C ASN A 403 11.49 -0.68 19.20
N PRO A 404 12.30 0.12 19.93
CA PRO A 404 12.05 1.56 20.04
C PRO A 404 11.85 2.12 18.63
N MET A 405 10.67 2.69 18.45
CA MET A 405 10.22 3.16 17.15
C MET A 405 11.16 4.30 16.76
N SER A 406 11.48 4.50 15.48
CA SER A 406 12.36 5.61 15.04
C SER A 406 11.86 6.97 15.56
N SER A 407 10.55 7.07 15.82
CA SER A 407 9.88 8.17 16.51
C SER A 407 10.52 8.52 17.87
N ASP A 408 10.86 7.53 18.71
CA ASP A 408 11.39 7.77 20.05
C ASP A 408 12.76 8.46 20.03
N ARG A 409 13.57 8.17 19.00
CA ARG A 409 14.90 8.78 18.83
C ARG A 409 14.85 10.23 18.33
N VAL A 410 13.73 10.65 17.73
CA VAL A 410 13.53 12.01 17.23
C VAL A 410 12.94 12.93 18.30
N LYS A 411 12.23 12.39 19.30
CA LYS A 411 11.62 13.18 20.40
C LYS A 411 12.59 14.16 21.08
N PRO A 412 13.86 13.81 21.38
CA PRO A 412 14.82 14.76 21.96
C PRO A 412 15.07 15.98 21.08
N TRP A 413 15.09 15.82 19.76
CA TRP A 413 15.28 16.94 18.83
C TRP A 413 14.08 17.88 18.82
N VAL A 414 12.87 17.33 18.85
CA VAL A 414 11.63 18.13 18.91
C VAL A 414 11.61 18.95 20.19
N PHE A 415 11.88 18.31 21.33
CA PHE A 415 11.95 19.01 22.62
C PHE A 415 13.05 20.07 22.65
N ALA A 416 14.25 19.74 22.15
CA ALA A 416 15.37 20.67 22.10
C ALA A 416 15.08 21.88 21.19
N ALA A 417 14.36 21.68 20.08
CA ALA A 417 13.92 22.76 19.21
C ALA A 417 12.87 23.67 19.88
N ASP A 418 11.88 23.08 20.56
CA ASP A 418 10.84 23.83 21.26
C ASP A 418 11.41 24.63 22.44
N SER A 419 12.30 24.02 23.21
CA SER A 419 12.97 24.69 24.33
C SER A 419 13.96 25.76 23.87
N ALA A 420 14.70 25.55 22.78
CA ALA A 420 15.52 26.61 22.17
C ALA A 420 14.65 27.78 21.70
N LYS A 421 13.51 27.50 21.07
CA LYS A 421 12.55 28.52 20.67
C LYS A 421 12.06 29.33 21.87
N ILE A 422 11.64 28.66 22.95
CA ILE A 422 11.20 29.35 24.17
C ILE A 422 12.32 30.20 24.76
N ALA A 423 13.54 29.66 24.87
CA ALA A 423 14.69 30.40 25.38
C ALA A 423 15.02 31.64 24.55
N THR A 424 14.91 31.57 23.22
CA THR A 424 15.10 32.76 22.36
C THR A 424 13.99 33.80 22.54
N LEU A 425 12.75 33.37 22.74
CA LEU A 425 11.63 34.29 22.99
C LEU A 425 11.77 34.97 24.35
N GLU A 426 12.22 34.23 25.38
CA GLU A 426 12.51 34.77 26.70
C GLU A 426 13.65 35.79 26.66
N ALA A 427 14.76 35.48 25.99
CA ALA A 427 15.87 36.42 25.84
C ALA A 427 15.48 37.71 25.09
N VAL A 428 14.61 37.60 24.07
CA VAL A 428 14.07 38.78 23.37
C VAL A 428 13.15 39.58 24.29
N ALA A 429 12.29 38.93 25.07
CA ALA A 429 11.42 39.59 26.03
C ALA A 429 12.22 40.33 27.12
N GLU A 430 13.25 39.70 27.67
CA GLU A 430 14.17 40.31 28.65
C GLU A 430 14.86 41.55 28.07
N LYS A 431 15.34 41.49 26.81
CA LYS A 431 15.94 42.65 26.15
C LYS A 431 14.96 43.78 25.86
N ILE A 432 13.70 43.45 25.58
CA ILE A 432 12.64 44.45 25.41
C ILE A 432 12.34 45.12 26.76
N GLU A 433 12.25 44.34 27.84
CA GLU A 433 12.02 44.86 29.19
C GLU A 433 13.19 45.73 29.67
N GLU A 434 14.44 45.28 29.49
CA GLU A 434 15.63 46.11 29.74
C GLU A 434 15.59 47.41 28.94
N GLY A 435 15.21 47.35 27.66
CA GLY A 435 15.05 48.51 26.80
C GLY A 435 13.97 49.47 27.27
N GLN A 436 12.85 48.95 27.77
CA GLN A 436 11.78 49.74 28.35
C GLN A 436 12.22 50.43 29.64
N VAL A 437 12.87 49.71 30.55
CA VAL A 437 13.40 50.27 31.80
C VAL A 437 14.45 51.36 31.50
N ALA A 438 15.33 51.13 30.53
CA ALA A 438 16.30 52.13 30.09
C ALA A 438 15.62 53.38 29.49
N LEU A 439 14.54 53.20 28.72
CA LEU A 439 13.76 54.29 28.15
C LEU A 439 13.04 55.10 29.24
N GLU A 440 12.39 54.44 30.20
CA GLU A 440 11.77 55.09 31.37
C GLU A 440 12.82 55.86 32.20
N GLY A 441 14.00 55.27 32.41
CA GLY A 441 15.14 55.93 33.03
C GLY A 441 15.62 57.17 32.26
N SER A 442 15.67 57.10 30.93
CA SER A 442 16.04 58.26 30.11
C SER A 442 14.97 59.35 30.12
N MET A 443 13.68 58.98 30.14
CA MET A 443 12.56 59.91 30.17
C MET A 443 12.48 60.65 31.51
N THR A 444 12.71 59.94 32.62
CA THR A 444 12.80 60.56 33.95
C THR A 444 13.99 61.51 34.05
N ALA A 445 15.16 61.13 33.55
CA ALA A 445 16.32 62.03 33.49
C ALA A 445 16.07 63.28 32.64
N LEU A 446 15.37 63.14 31.50
CA LEU A 446 14.97 64.29 30.68
C LEU A 446 13.98 65.21 31.41
N GLN A 447 13.01 64.66 32.14
CA GLN A 447 12.09 65.45 32.97
C GLN A 447 12.82 66.19 34.10
N GLU A 448 13.87 65.61 34.67
CA GLU A 448 14.71 66.29 35.66
C GLU A 448 15.51 67.44 35.04
N VAL A 449 16.09 67.24 33.86
CA VAL A 449 16.80 68.28 33.10
C VAL A 449 15.85 69.43 32.73
N ASP A 450 14.64 69.12 32.29
CA ASP A 450 13.58 70.08 31.97
C ASP A 450 13.17 70.93 33.18
N LYS A 451 13.04 70.30 34.36
CA LYS A 451 12.84 71.01 35.65
C LYS A 451 14.01 71.94 35.97
N LEU A 452 15.26 71.53 35.72
CA LEU A 452 16.46 72.35 35.99
C LEU A 452 16.61 73.52 35.01
N LEU A 453 16.18 73.36 33.77
CA LEU A 453 16.14 74.42 32.74
C LEU A 453 15.05 75.47 33.00
N GLY A 454 14.25 75.32 34.06
CA GLY A 454 13.18 76.26 34.39
C GLY A 454 11.99 76.19 33.43
N GLN A 455 11.94 75.16 32.57
CA GLN A 455 10.75 74.76 31.81
C GLN A 455 9.81 73.90 32.67
N GLY A 456 9.85 74.09 33.99
CA GLY A 456 8.89 73.50 34.91
C GLY A 456 7.47 73.78 34.44
N LEU A 457 6.82 72.70 34.02
CA LEU A 457 5.40 72.54 33.78
C LEU A 457 4.58 73.74 34.29
N LYS A 458 4.09 74.60 33.37
CA LYS A 458 2.82 75.27 33.62
C LYS A 458 1.85 74.15 33.92
N GLU A 459 1.38 74.05 35.16
CA GLU A 459 0.20 73.25 35.48
C GLU A 459 -0.85 73.58 34.42
N PRO A 460 -1.41 72.59 33.69
CA PRO A 460 -2.67 72.85 33.02
C PRO A 460 -3.68 73.09 34.13
N GLU A 461 -3.97 74.38 34.33
CA GLU A 461 -5.12 74.83 35.08
C GLU A 461 -6.32 73.97 34.66
N LYS A 462 -7.07 73.52 35.67
CA LYS A 462 -8.39 72.96 35.50
C LYS A 462 -9.29 74.01 34.85
N GLU A 463 -9.30 74.08 33.53
CA GLU A 463 -10.41 74.65 32.80
C GLU A 463 -11.37 73.53 32.41
N ALA A 464 -12.55 73.62 32.98
CA ALA A 464 -13.67 72.79 32.64
C ALA A 464 -14.12 73.07 31.20
N VAL A 465 -14.59 72.00 30.55
CA VAL A 465 -15.47 71.99 29.37
C VAL A 465 -14.78 72.24 28.03
N GLY A 466 -14.51 71.14 27.34
CA GLY A 466 -14.11 71.11 25.94
C GLY A 466 -14.13 69.68 25.40
N ASP A 467 -15.34 69.17 25.20
CA ASP A 467 -15.69 68.03 24.35
C ASP A 467 -14.72 67.83 23.17
N THR A 468 -13.95 66.74 23.18
CA THR A 468 -13.50 66.02 21.99
C THR A 468 -13.00 64.64 22.42
N THR A 469 -13.88 63.67 22.26
CA THR A 469 -13.54 62.26 22.13
C THR A 469 -12.60 62.10 20.95
N GLU A 470 -11.37 61.63 21.14
CA GLU A 470 -10.59 60.98 20.07
C GLU A 470 -9.31 60.35 20.67
N GLU A 471 -9.17 59.04 20.44
CA GLU A 471 -7.92 58.26 20.48
C GLU A 471 -7.49 57.56 21.79
N ASP A 472 -8.32 56.59 22.22
CA ASP A 472 -7.85 55.37 22.89
C ASP A 472 -8.09 54.18 21.93
N ILE A 473 -7.26 54.10 20.86
CA ILE A 473 -7.45 53.23 19.67
C ILE A 473 -6.52 51.99 19.69
N TRP A 474 -6.09 51.50 20.86
CA TRP A 474 -5.28 50.26 20.91
C TRP A 474 -5.74 49.19 21.91
N LEU A 475 -6.91 49.36 22.53
CA LEU A 475 -7.50 48.35 23.42
C LEU A 475 -8.96 48.05 23.05
N THR A 476 -9.20 47.48 21.87
CA THR A 476 -10.37 46.60 21.60
C THR A 476 -10.29 46.03 20.19
N GLN A 477 -9.71 44.84 20.05
CA GLN A 477 -9.89 44.02 18.84
C GLN A 477 -10.69 42.77 19.19
N GLY A 478 -11.97 42.78 18.83
CA GLY A 478 -12.83 41.61 18.85
C GLY A 478 -14.23 41.92 18.32
N SER A 479 -14.51 41.50 17.07
CA SER A 479 -15.81 41.50 16.38
C SER A 479 -16.20 42.80 15.63
N ALA A 480 -16.80 42.85 14.44
CA ALA A 480 -16.90 41.97 13.27
C ALA A 480 -17.59 42.79 12.14
N LYS A 481 -17.11 42.68 10.89
CA LYS A 481 -17.81 42.96 9.59
C LYS A 481 -18.20 44.44 9.35
N LYS A 482 -17.95 45.11 8.21
CA LYS A 482 -18.19 44.72 6.82
C LYS A 482 -17.71 45.85 5.88
N ALA A 483 -17.14 45.47 4.73
CA ALA A 483 -17.15 46.13 3.41
C ALA A 483 -16.67 47.59 3.22
N GLY A 484 -15.65 47.77 2.36
CA GLY A 484 -15.40 49.04 1.67
C GLY A 484 -14.06 49.05 0.93
N ALA A 485 -14.07 49.36 -0.37
CA ALA A 485 -12.96 49.15 -1.28
C ALA A 485 -11.87 50.24 -1.26
N ARG A 486 -10.64 49.80 -1.58
CA ARG A 486 -9.46 50.53 -2.08
C ARG A 486 -9.70 51.94 -2.67
N LYS A 487 -8.87 52.91 -2.27
CA LYS A 487 -7.71 53.48 -3.04
C LYS A 487 -7.26 54.82 -2.40
N HIS A 488 -6.03 54.88 -1.88
CA HIS A 488 -5.34 56.15 -1.61
C HIS A 488 -4.48 56.55 -2.81
N ALA A 489 -4.71 57.76 -3.30
CA ALA A 489 -3.77 58.52 -4.12
C ALA A 489 -3.03 59.51 -3.20
N THR A 490 -1.70 59.45 -3.32
CA THR A 490 -0.68 60.46 -3.02
C THR A 490 -1.15 61.89 -2.74
N HIS A 491 -0.73 62.44 -1.60
CA HIS A 491 -0.69 63.89 -1.37
C HIS A 491 0.75 64.40 -1.24
N GLN A 492 1.02 65.42 -2.04
CA GLN A 492 2.24 66.22 -2.08
C GLN A 492 2.42 67.06 -0.81
N ARG A 493 3.70 67.28 -0.51
CA ARG A 493 4.26 68.14 0.53
C ARG A 493 4.38 69.58 0.01
N LYS A 494 3.91 70.55 0.78
CA LYS A 494 4.27 71.99 0.76
C LYS A 494 4.26 72.43 2.23
N GLU A 495 5.42 72.49 2.88
CA GLU A 495 6.24 73.70 3.07
C GLU A 495 5.51 74.85 3.76
N SER A 496 5.90 75.12 5.02
CA SER A 496 6.00 76.48 5.54
C SER A 496 7.00 76.55 6.70
N THR A 497 8.04 77.35 6.45
CA THR A 497 8.73 78.29 7.34
C THR A 497 9.60 77.78 8.49
N MET A 498 10.91 77.92 8.22
CA MET A 498 12.04 78.06 9.13
C MET A 498 11.78 79.05 10.28
N ASN A 499 12.13 78.64 11.50
CA ASN A 499 12.68 79.54 12.51
C ASN A 499 14.17 79.22 12.66
N SER A 500 14.98 80.26 12.60
CA SER A 500 16.43 80.27 12.67
C SER A 500 16.89 80.24 14.13
N ASP A 501 17.27 79.07 14.62
CA ASP A 501 18.42 78.89 15.52
C ASP A 501 18.51 77.39 15.82
N ASP A 502 19.22 76.66 14.95
CA ASP A 502 19.75 75.38 15.39
C ASP A 502 21.09 75.07 14.71
N ILE A 503 22.13 75.08 15.56
CA ILE A 503 23.54 74.83 15.22
C ILE A 503 23.74 73.38 14.72
N TRP A 504 22.72 72.53 14.88
CA TRP A 504 22.72 71.13 14.45
C TRP A 504 22.35 70.88 12.99
N SER A 505 21.95 71.92 12.24
CA SER A 505 21.69 71.80 10.79
C SER A 505 22.94 71.60 9.92
N VAL A 506 24.15 71.61 10.51
CA VAL A 506 25.44 71.52 9.80
C VAL A 506 26.03 70.10 9.78
N ILE A 507 25.46 69.14 10.52
CA ILE A 507 25.94 67.75 10.50
C ILE A 507 24.91 66.86 9.78
N ASP A 508 24.75 67.11 8.49
CA ASP A 508 24.12 66.13 7.59
C ASP A 508 25.05 65.90 6.38
N GLY A 509 26.18 65.25 6.68
CA GLY A 509 27.19 64.86 5.72
C GLY A 509 26.96 63.42 5.26
N LYS A 510 26.20 63.26 4.18
CA LYS A 510 26.14 62.04 3.37
C LYS A 510 27.56 61.49 3.10
N LEU A 511 27.87 60.31 3.62
CA LEU A 511 28.91 59.44 3.04
C LEU A 511 28.20 58.20 2.48
N GLY A 512 28.05 58.22 1.15
CA GLY A 512 27.72 57.03 0.39
C GLY A 512 28.91 56.08 0.32
N LEU A 513 28.57 54.79 0.32
CA LEU A 513 29.23 53.66 -0.36
C LEU A 513 30.63 53.90 -0.94
N ILE A 514 31.61 53.17 -0.42
CA ILE A 514 32.66 52.43 -1.14
C ILE A 514 33.21 51.36 -0.17
N GLY A 515 33.21 50.09 -0.59
CA GLY A 515 33.88 48.97 0.08
C GLY A 515 32.97 47.83 0.50
#